data_AF-A0A1I8PHV7-F1
#
_entry.id   AF-A0A1I8PHV7-F1
#
_cell.length_a   1.000
_cell.length_b   1.000
_cell.length_c   1.000
_cell.angle_alpha   90.00
_cell.angle_beta   90.00
_cell.angle_gamma   90.00
#
_symmetry.space_group_name_H-M   'P 1'
#
loop_
_entity.id
_entity.type
_entity.pdbx_description
1 polymer ?
#
loop_
_entity_poly.entity_id
_entity_poly.type
_entity_poly.pdbx_seq_one_letter_code
_entity_poly.pdbx_strand_id
1 'polypeptide(L)'
;MSGKLLQLNMDGKGKTEVSMVNALTTLELRLKKRVEGNLIFGVVDKMNTELLDAEDMHLMFQNIFGGNKDLEDSIHVLMNENWRSFFGIVRPGINEAINVIMRRNVEKILEFVPISLVLDGINDVQ
;
A
#
# COMPACT_ATOMS: atom_id res chain seq x y z
N MET A 1 3.91 -13.97 30.38
CA MET A 1 2.78 -13.00 30.38
C MET A 1 3.35 -11.60 30.23
N SER A 2 3.05 -10.90 29.13
CA SER A 2 3.12 -9.43 29.03
C SER A 2 2.59 -8.98 27.67
N GLY A 3 1.26 -8.91 27.52
CA GLY A 3 0.63 -8.25 26.39
C GLY A 3 0.17 -6.86 26.83
N LYS A 4 0.75 -5.79 26.29
CA LYS A 4 0.16 -4.44 26.36
C LYS A 4 -0.74 -4.29 25.13
N LEU A 5 -2.04 -4.47 25.32
CA LEU A 5 -3.03 -4.01 24.34
C LEU A 5 -3.07 -2.48 24.42
N LEU A 6 -2.36 -1.79 23.55
CA LEU A 6 -2.47 -0.34 23.39
C LEU A 6 -3.66 -0.05 22.49
N GLN A 7 -4.85 0.01 23.10
CA GLN A 7 -6.05 0.52 22.47
C GLN A 7 -5.98 2.06 22.50
N LEU A 8 -5.17 2.63 21.61
CA LEU A 8 -5.05 4.08 21.45
C LEU A 8 -6.11 4.54 20.43
N ASN A 9 -7.09 5.31 20.90
CA ASN A 9 -7.98 6.05 20.01
C ASN A 9 -7.19 7.20 19.39
N MET A 10 -6.63 6.97 18.21
CA MET A 10 -5.90 7.98 17.45
C MET A 10 -6.87 8.71 16.54
N ASP A 11 -7.20 9.95 16.89
CA ASP A 11 -8.03 10.84 16.07
C ASP A 11 -7.11 11.72 15.21
N GLY A 12 -6.39 11.07 14.29
CA GLY A 12 -5.38 11.72 13.44
C GLY A 12 -6.03 12.62 12.38
N LYS A 13 -6.09 13.93 12.66
CA LYS A 13 -6.49 14.95 11.66
C LYS A 13 -5.30 15.60 10.94
N GLY A 14 -4.08 15.10 11.18
CA GLY A 14 -2.85 15.62 10.58
C GLY A 14 -2.31 14.75 9.45
N LYS A 15 -1.12 15.11 8.94
CA LYS A 15 -0.42 14.33 7.93
C LYS A 15 0.12 13.03 8.54
N THR A 16 0.16 11.99 7.71
CA THR A 16 0.79 10.72 8.03
C THR A 16 1.90 10.45 7.03
N GLU A 17 3.04 10.01 7.51
CA GLU A 17 4.17 9.57 6.70
C GLU A 17 4.61 8.18 7.16
N VAL A 18 4.81 7.29 6.20
CA VAL A 18 5.31 5.94 6.42
C VAL A 18 6.48 5.73 5.47
N SER A 19 7.65 5.44 6.04
CA SER A 19 8.85 5.07 5.30
C SER A 19 9.21 3.63 5.61
N MET A 20 9.59 2.86 4.60
CA MET A 20 9.98 1.45 4.76
C MET A 20 11.26 1.17 3.98
N VAL A 21 12.13 0.34 4.53
CA VAL A 21 13.37 -0.12 3.89
C VAL A 21 13.22 -1.57 3.48
N ASN A 22 13.64 -1.90 2.25
CA ASN A 22 13.60 -3.25 1.70
C ASN A 22 12.22 -3.93 1.87
N ALA A 23 11.16 -3.17 1.55
CA ALA A 23 9.79 -3.67 1.59
C ALA A 23 9.58 -4.75 0.51
N LEU A 24 9.04 -5.89 0.92
CA LEU A 24 8.62 -6.97 0.04
C LEU A 24 7.11 -6.86 -0.17
N THR A 25 6.68 -6.78 -1.43
CA THR A 25 5.26 -6.67 -1.79
C THR A 25 4.89 -7.66 -2.88
N THR A 26 3.67 -8.19 -2.86
CA THR A 26 3.08 -8.92 -3.99
C THR A 26 2.10 -8.03 -4.74
N LEU A 27 2.02 -8.22 -6.05
CA LEU A 27 0.99 -7.65 -6.90
C LEU A 27 0.32 -8.78 -7.67
N GLU A 28 -0.96 -8.98 -7.39
CA GLU A 28 -1.83 -9.86 -8.16
C GLU A 28 -2.68 -9.01 -9.10
N LEU A 29 -2.59 -9.27 -10.40
CA LEU A 29 -3.28 -8.51 -11.42
C LEU A 29 -4.03 -9.45 -12.37
N ARG A 30 -5.31 -9.16 -12.59
CA ARG A 30 -6.15 -9.80 -13.60
C ARG A 30 -6.65 -8.74 -14.55
N LEU A 31 -6.43 -8.96 -15.84
CA LEU A 31 -6.83 -8.06 -16.91
C LEU A 31 -7.88 -8.72 -17.81
N LYS A 32 -8.86 -7.94 -18.24
CA LYS A 32 -9.75 -8.25 -19.35
C LYS A 32 -9.23 -7.59 -20.62
N LYS A 33 -9.41 -8.24 -21.76
CA LYS A 33 -9.06 -7.68 -23.06
C LYS A 33 -10.14 -6.67 -23.49
N ARG A 34 -9.72 -5.51 -24.00
CA ARG A 34 -10.56 -4.52 -24.70
C ARG A 34 -9.96 -4.30 -26.08
N VAL A 35 -10.72 -4.59 -27.13
CA VAL A 35 -10.25 -4.45 -28.51
C VAL A 35 -10.68 -3.11 -29.07
N GLU A 36 -9.73 -2.35 -29.60
CA GLU A 36 -9.96 -1.07 -30.27
C GLU A 36 -9.25 -1.08 -31.62
N GLY A 37 -10.01 -1.32 -32.69
CA GLY A 37 -9.45 -1.53 -34.02
C GLY A 37 -8.54 -2.77 -34.04
N ASN A 38 -7.27 -2.57 -34.39
CA ASN A 38 -6.27 -3.64 -34.45
C ASN A 38 -5.43 -3.76 -33.15
N LEU A 39 -5.78 -2.99 -32.11
CA LEU A 39 -5.05 -2.97 -30.85
C LEU A 39 -5.85 -3.68 -29.75
N ILE A 40 -5.14 -4.41 -28.89
CA ILE A 40 -5.70 -5.03 -27.69
C ILE A 40 -5.17 -4.27 -26.47
N PHE A 41 -6.07 -3.72 -25.69
CA PHE A 41 -5.80 -3.06 -24.42
C PHE A 41 -6.17 -3.97 -23.24
N GLY A 42 -5.50 -3.78 -22.12
CA GLY A 42 -5.84 -4.41 -20.85
C GLY A 42 -6.76 -3.51 -20.04
N VAL A 43 -7.84 -4.05 -19.50
CA VAL A 43 -8.67 -3.37 -18.50
C VAL A 43 -8.54 -4.13 -17.20
N VAL A 44 -8.25 -3.43 -16.10
CA VAL A 44 -8.11 -4.04 -14.77
C VAL A 44 -9.45 -4.64 -14.34
N ASP A 45 -9.49 -5.97 -14.17
CA ASP A 45 -10.64 -6.70 -13.64
C ASP A 45 -10.50 -6.92 -12.13
N LYS A 46 -9.31 -7.37 -11.72
CA LYS A 46 -8.95 -7.50 -10.31
C LYS A 46 -7.51 -7.05 -10.11
N MET A 47 -7.26 -6.38 -9.00
CA MET A 47 -5.92 -6.05 -8.58
C MET A 47 -5.86 -6.11 -7.05
N ASN A 48 -4.85 -6.76 -6.53
CA ASN A 48 -4.54 -6.77 -5.11
C ASN A 48 -3.03 -6.61 -4.93
N THR A 49 -2.65 -5.68 -4.08
CA THR A 49 -1.27 -5.44 -3.66
C THR A 49 -1.21 -5.73 -2.17
N GLU A 50 -0.24 -6.55 -1.77
CA GLU A 50 -0.04 -6.88 -0.37
C GLU A 50 1.41 -6.61 0.00
N LEU A 51 1.64 -5.72 0.95
CA LEU A 51 2.93 -5.57 1.61
C LEU A 51 3.14 -6.80 2.48
N LEU A 52 4.14 -7.64 2.22
CA LEU A 52 4.42 -8.87 2.95
C LEU A 52 5.31 -8.63 4.16
N ASP A 53 6.43 -7.94 3.96
CA ASP A 53 7.42 -7.67 5.00
C ASP A 53 8.20 -6.40 4.68
N ALA A 54 9.00 -5.94 5.63
CA ALA A 54 10.01 -4.91 5.47
C ALA A 54 11.21 -5.23 6.37
N GLU A 55 12.37 -4.66 6.07
CA GLU A 55 13.53 -4.73 6.95
C GLU A 55 13.47 -3.67 8.06
N ASP A 56 12.91 -2.50 7.74
CA ASP A 56 12.69 -1.41 8.69
C ASP A 56 11.44 -0.60 8.32
N MET A 57 10.82 0.04 9.31
CA MET A 57 9.66 0.91 9.13
C MET A 57 9.70 2.09 10.10
N HIS A 58 9.58 3.30 9.56
CA HIS A 58 9.44 4.54 10.32
C HIS A 58 8.06 5.15 10.08
N LEU A 59 7.35 5.41 11.17
CA LEU A 59 6.01 5.98 11.19
C LEU A 59 6.03 7.37 11.80
N MET A 60 5.32 8.30 11.16
CA MET A 60 5.05 9.64 11.68
C MET A 60 3.57 9.94 11.49
N PHE A 61 2.90 10.34 12.58
CA PHE A 61 1.52 10.79 12.56
C PHE A 61 1.42 12.15 13.22
N GLN A 62 0.85 13.13 12.53
CA GLN A 62 0.69 14.47 13.08
C GLN A 62 -0.69 14.62 13.75
N ASN A 63 -0.73 15.35 14.87
CA ASN A 63 -1.97 15.76 15.52
C ASN A 63 -2.87 14.56 15.89
N ILE A 64 -2.27 13.54 16.52
CA ILE A 64 -2.95 12.30 16.95
C ILE A 64 -3.40 12.37 18.41
N PHE A 65 -2.85 13.29 19.21
CA PHE A 65 -3.22 13.50 20.62
C PHE A 65 -3.61 14.95 20.90
N GLY A 66 -4.35 15.57 19.96
CA GLY A 66 -4.84 16.94 20.12
C GLY A 66 -3.74 18.00 20.22
N GLY A 67 -2.59 17.75 19.58
CA GLY A 67 -1.46 18.67 19.52
C GLY A 67 -0.52 18.65 20.75
N ASN A 68 -0.67 17.68 21.65
CA ASN A 68 0.30 17.49 22.74
C ASN A 68 1.60 16.88 22.19
N LYS A 69 2.57 17.75 21.91
CA LYS A 69 3.84 17.39 21.27
C LYS A 69 4.68 16.41 22.08
N ASP A 70 4.77 16.57 23.41
CA ASP A 70 5.59 15.70 24.25
C ASP A 70 5.06 14.26 24.25
N LEU A 71 3.73 14.12 24.25
CA LEU A 71 3.07 12.82 24.15
C LEU A 71 3.21 12.23 22.75
N GLU A 72 3.05 13.04 21.70
CA GLU A 72 3.27 12.62 20.31
C GLU A 72 4.70 12.12 20.08
N ASP A 73 5.71 12.88 20.53
CA ASP A 73 7.12 12.52 20.36
C ASP A 73 7.44 11.22 21.12
N SER A 74 6.92 11.05 22.34
CA SER A 74 7.09 9.82 23.12
C SER A 74 6.47 8.59 22.44
N ILE A 75 5.28 8.75 21.85
CA ILE A 75 4.60 7.66 21.14
C ILE A 75 5.31 7.34 19.82
N HIS A 76 5.80 8.33 19.08
CA HIS A 76 6.59 8.09 17.88
C HIS A 76 7.85 7.27 18.16
N VAL A 77 8.60 7.62 19.21
CA VAL A 77 9.77 6.84 19.63
C VAL A 77 9.37 5.39 19.92
N LEU A 78 8.34 5.20 20.74
CA LEU A 78 7.84 3.86 21.07
C LEU A 78 7.42 3.05 19.83
N MET A 79 6.73 3.70 18.89
CA MET A 79 6.27 3.05 17.66
C MET A 79 7.43 2.66 16.76
N ASN A 80 8.42 3.53 16.58
CA ASN A 80 9.55 3.28 15.70
C ASN A 80 10.55 2.28 16.31
N GLU A 81 10.81 2.35 17.61
CA GLU A 81 11.65 1.35 18.30
C GLU A 81 11.03 -0.06 18.28
N ASN A 82 9.70 -0.14 18.27
CA ASN A 82 8.96 -1.41 18.30
C ASN A 82 8.19 -1.65 16.99
N TRP A 83 8.65 -1.09 15.87
CA TRP A 83 7.89 -1.03 14.62
C TRP A 83 7.40 -2.40 14.17
N ARG A 84 8.18 -3.48 14.43
CA ARG A 84 7.82 -4.85 14.06
C ARG A 84 6.52 -5.31 14.75
N SER A 85 6.29 -4.88 16.00
CA SER A 85 5.03 -5.14 16.72
C SER A 85 3.87 -4.29 16.19
N PHE A 86 4.16 -3.08 15.73
CA PHE A 86 3.15 -2.19 15.13
C PHE A 86 2.83 -2.55 13.68
N PHE A 87 3.74 -3.22 12.97
CA PHE A 87 3.60 -3.56 11.56
C PHE A 87 2.28 -4.25 11.27
N GLY A 88 1.95 -5.32 12.00
CA GLY A 88 0.67 -6.03 11.81
C GLY A 88 -0.58 -5.19 12.05
N ILE A 89 -0.47 -4.14 12.88
CA ILE A 89 -1.58 -3.24 13.21
C ILE A 89 -1.79 -2.20 12.10
N VAL A 90 -0.70 -1.62 11.58
CA VAL A 90 -0.77 -0.54 10.57
C VAL A 90 -0.81 -1.06 9.13
N ARG A 91 -0.31 -2.29 8.89
CA ARG A 91 -0.22 -2.94 7.57
C ARG A 91 -1.55 -2.93 6.80
N PRO A 92 -2.73 -3.20 7.38
CA PRO A 92 -3.99 -3.13 6.65
C PRO A 92 -4.27 -1.74 6.06
N GLY A 93 -4.00 -0.67 6.81
CA GLY A 93 -4.19 0.71 6.35
C GLY A 93 -3.18 1.11 5.27
N ILE A 94 -1.93 0.66 5.41
CA ILE A 94 -0.88 0.83 4.39
C ILE A 94 -1.26 0.09 3.10
N ASN A 95 -1.72 -1.16 3.19
CA ASN A 95 -2.16 -1.95 2.04
C ASN A 95 -3.30 -1.28 1.29
N GLU A 96 -4.30 -0.74 1.99
CA GLU A 96 -5.41 -0.02 1.36
C GLU A 96 -4.90 1.21 0.58
N ALA A 97 -4.00 2.00 1.19
CA ALA A 97 -3.42 3.16 0.54
C ALA A 97 -2.60 2.77 -0.71
N ILE A 98 -1.75 1.74 -0.61
CA ILE A 98 -0.97 1.22 -1.74
C ILE A 98 -1.90 0.70 -2.84
N ASN A 99 -2.95 -0.04 -2.50
CA ASN A 99 -3.91 -0.56 -3.47
C ASN A 99 -4.58 0.55 -4.29
N VAL A 100 -5.01 1.63 -3.64
CA VAL A 100 -5.61 2.78 -4.34
C VAL A 100 -4.61 3.43 -5.30
N ILE A 101 -3.36 3.63 -4.85
CA ILE A 101 -2.32 4.27 -5.66
C ILE A 101 -1.90 3.38 -6.83
N MET A 102 -1.62 2.10 -6.56
CA MET A 102 -1.23 1.13 -7.59
C MET A 102 -2.31 0.97 -8.63
N ARG A 103 -3.58 0.90 -8.22
CA ARG A 103 -4.70 0.70 -9.15
C ARG A 103 -4.78 1.85 -10.13
N ARG A 104 -4.75 3.09 -9.61
CA ARG A 104 -4.77 4.30 -10.41
C ARG A 104 -3.61 4.33 -11.40
N ASN A 105 -2.41 3.95 -10.97
CA ASN A 105 -1.22 3.98 -11.83
C ASN A 105 -1.29 2.90 -12.91
N VAL A 106 -1.67 1.66 -12.56
CA VAL A 106 -1.81 0.56 -13.52
C VAL A 106 -2.90 0.86 -14.54
N GLU A 107 -4.07 1.35 -14.11
CA GLU A 107 -5.16 1.73 -15.02
C GLU A 107 -4.71 2.81 -16.01
N LYS A 108 -4.04 3.87 -15.54
CA LYS A 108 -3.47 4.91 -16.40
C LYS A 108 -2.47 4.36 -17.41
N ILE A 109 -1.56 3.47 -17.00
CA ILE A 109 -0.58 2.88 -17.93
C ILE A 109 -1.29 2.08 -19.02
N LEU A 110 -2.28 1.26 -18.63
CA LEU A 110 -3.02 0.40 -19.56
C LEU A 110 -3.96 1.16 -20.51
N GLU A 111 -4.32 2.41 -20.18
CA GLU A 111 -5.06 3.29 -21.11
C GLU A 111 -4.21 3.70 -22.32
N PHE A 112 -2.90 3.89 -22.15
CA PHE A 112 -2.01 4.37 -23.22
C PHE A 112 -1.21 3.24 -23.88
N VAL A 113 -1.03 2.12 -23.20
CA VAL A 113 -0.17 1.03 -23.67
C VAL A 113 -1.02 -0.19 -24.03
N PRO A 114 -1.13 -0.55 -25.32
CA PRO A 114 -1.69 -1.82 -25.75
C PRO A 114 -0.98 -2.98 -25.06
N ILE A 115 -1.74 -3.89 -24.47
CA ILE A 115 -1.18 -5.04 -23.75
C ILE A 115 -0.41 -5.97 -24.70
N SER A 116 -0.76 -5.95 -25.99
CA SER A 116 -0.07 -6.67 -27.06
C SER A 116 1.38 -6.22 -27.27
N LEU A 117 1.80 -5.06 -26.76
CA LEU A 117 3.19 -4.57 -26.83
C LEU A 117 3.98 -4.88 -25.56
N VAL A 118 3.30 -5.13 -24.44
CA VAL A 118 3.92 -5.39 -23.13
C VAL A 118 4.05 -6.87 -22.87
N LEU A 119 3.08 -7.65 -23.32
CA LEU A 119 2.98 -9.08 -23.11
C LEU A 119 2.96 -9.76 -24.49
N ASP A 120 4.12 -9.76 -25.15
CA ASP A 120 4.36 -10.56 -26.35
C ASP A 120 4.13 -12.05 -25.99
N GLY A 121 2.96 -12.59 -26.36
CA GLY A 121 2.62 -14.00 -26.12
C GLY A 121 1.18 -14.30 -25.67
N ILE A 122 0.33 -13.31 -25.34
CA ILE A 122 -1.07 -13.59 -24.93
C ILE A 122 -2.04 -13.71 -26.13
N ASN A 123 -1.51 -14.16 -27.27
CA ASN A 123 -2.34 -14.48 -28.44
C ASN A 123 -3.08 -15.82 -28.28
N ASP A 124 -2.64 -16.69 -27.36
CA ASP A 124 -3.15 -18.07 -27.25
C ASP A 124 -3.67 -18.45 -25.86
N VAL A 125 -4.66 -17.71 -25.35
CA VAL A 125 -5.55 -18.29 -24.33
C VAL A 125 -6.98 -18.09 -24.81
N GLN A 126 -7.51 -19.17 -25.39
CA GLN A 126 -8.93 -19.38 -25.68
C GLN A 126 -9.74 -19.43 -24.39
#